data_AF-A0A4Q1BTA0-F1
#
_entry.id   AF-A0A4Q1BTA0-F1
#
_cell.length_a   1.000
_cell.length_b   1.000
_cell.length_c   1.000
_cell.angle_alpha   90.00
_cell.angle_beta   90.00
_cell.angle_gamma   90.00
#
_symmetry.space_group_name_H-M   'P 1'
#
loop_
_entity.id
_entity.type
_entity.pdbx_description
1 polymer ?
#
loop_
_entity_poly.entity_id
_entity_poly.type
_entity_poly.pdbx_seq_one_letter_code
_entity_poly.pdbx_strand_id
1 'polypeptide(L)'
;MRLLVATSLVLGASAAPLLSPHQAAFSSHPPGELDGYDGRDDHMTELLERYAPIIKLSGIEEYFPSSIEYMLSHYSFSLLFENEPRLRRKNHTILTPTHLDRFPRDGSGIFLSISEPHNPQPFLDDRSEYLYGPSRQESFRKRDEDGRERISEPVYAFWVDQKRGVVDLWYWTFYPFNYGKPVGPFGILGHHVADWERFTVRTINGTAVSADYNSHRGGRFSAGTVRWEDVTQVEGRPVAYAAAGSHGIWPGPGEHLKNLFKLVDSTDDEGAIWDTKGHVVPLRWWSGPETKEKIIHKHQLHWLNFRGYWGNKGERDCWWHNLIDICQLVDAPPGPNRRFNEPPACIIAPLSTESSSYFFYLSSTAAHWAELRDVATIKVDQICVRPTNNGDDDDDLDRFLNQDMDIRAVSGTTSFLGLEQHFVTIQPCQGTRSAVKAYRLSLCLQNGKCISTSPERKVCSYEPGKAGYKIASAVSVDDVDDWGWSM
;
A
#
# COMPACT_ATOMS: atom_id res chain seq x y z
N MET A 1 -61.17 -14.73 -63.42
CA MET A 1 -59.73 -15.06 -63.36
C MET A 1 -59.17 -14.34 -62.14
N ARG A 2 -59.02 -15.07 -61.02
CA ARG A 2 -58.59 -14.54 -59.72
C ARG A 2 -57.10 -14.20 -59.81
N LEU A 3 -56.72 -12.94 -59.60
CA LEU A 3 -55.33 -12.58 -59.32
C LEU A 3 -55.22 -12.27 -57.82
N LEU A 4 -54.36 -13.04 -57.16
CA LEU A 4 -54.10 -12.98 -55.73
C LEU A 4 -53.48 -11.63 -55.35
N VAL A 5 -54.10 -10.97 -54.37
CA VAL A 5 -53.49 -9.89 -53.59
C VAL A 5 -52.58 -10.55 -52.56
N ALA A 6 -51.26 -10.39 -52.73
CA ALA A 6 -50.28 -10.78 -51.73
C ALA A 6 -50.20 -9.66 -50.67
N THR A 7 -50.82 -9.89 -49.53
CA THR A 7 -50.62 -9.12 -48.29
C THR A 7 -49.25 -9.47 -47.73
N SER A 8 -48.26 -8.58 -47.89
CA SER A 8 -47.05 -8.63 -47.06
C SER A 8 -47.41 -8.15 -45.65
N LEU A 9 -47.43 -9.08 -44.69
CA LEU A 9 -47.35 -8.76 -43.27
C LEU A 9 -46.03 -8.02 -43.03
N VAL A 10 -46.11 -6.70 -42.81
CA VAL A 10 -45.04 -5.98 -42.12
C VAL A 10 -45.23 -6.27 -40.63
N LEU A 11 -44.50 -7.27 -40.13
CA LEU A 11 -44.29 -7.42 -38.69
C LEU A 11 -43.43 -6.24 -38.24
N GLY A 12 -44.09 -5.23 -37.69
CA GLY A 12 -43.43 -4.16 -36.95
C GLY A 12 -42.74 -4.75 -35.73
N ALA A 13 -41.46 -5.07 -35.86
CA ALA A 13 -40.60 -5.27 -34.70
C ALA A 13 -40.42 -3.90 -34.04
N SER A 14 -41.21 -3.66 -33.00
CA SER A 14 -40.96 -2.59 -32.04
C SER A 14 -39.58 -2.83 -31.44
N ALA A 15 -38.57 -2.12 -31.97
CA ALA A 15 -37.27 -2.01 -31.32
C ALA A 15 -37.49 -1.27 -30.00
N ALA A 16 -37.62 -2.03 -28.92
CA ALA A 16 -37.46 -1.51 -27.57
C ALA A 16 -36.06 -0.85 -27.51
N PRO A 17 -35.92 0.33 -26.89
CA PRO A 17 -34.62 0.94 -26.73
C PRO A 17 -33.77 -0.03 -25.91
N LEU A 18 -32.64 -0.46 -26.48
CA LEU A 18 -31.60 -1.17 -25.73
C LEU A 18 -31.10 -0.20 -24.66
N LEU A 19 -31.66 -0.35 -23.45
CA LEU A 19 -31.15 0.27 -22.25
C LEU A 19 -29.66 -0.08 -22.12
N SER A 20 -28.82 0.95 -22.07
CA SER A 20 -27.41 0.84 -21.73
C SER A 20 -27.26 0.03 -20.43
N PRO A 21 -26.32 -0.93 -20.35
CA PRO A 21 -26.13 -1.76 -19.16
C PRO A 21 -25.70 -0.96 -17.91
N HIS A 22 -25.40 0.34 -18.04
CA HIS A 22 -24.89 1.17 -16.95
C HIS A 22 -25.92 2.00 -16.18
N GLN A 23 -27.21 1.98 -16.55
CA GLN A 23 -28.26 2.56 -15.69
C GLN A 23 -28.76 1.61 -14.58
N ALA A 24 -28.20 0.40 -14.50
CA ALA A 24 -28.65 -0.65 -13.58
C ALA A 24 -27.71 -0.96 -12.39
N ALA A 25 -26.57 -0.29 -12.19
CA ALA A 25 -25.65 -0.66 -11.09
C ALA A 25 -24.96 0.47 -10.32
N PHE A 26 -25.28 1.75 -10.56
CA PHE A 26 -24.97 2.84 -9.62
C PHE A 26 -26.25 3.62 -9.28
N SER A 27 -27.29 2.88 -8.90
CA SER A 27 -28.26 3.40 -7.94
C SER A 27 -27.49 3.55 -6.63
N SER A 28 -27.57 4.72 -5.99
CA SER A 28 -27.17 4.93 -4.59
C SER A 28 -27.41 3.65 -3.79
N HIS A 29 -26.33 2.93 -3.48
CA HIS A 29 -26.45 1.65 -2.80
C HIS A 29 -26.98 1.95 -1.40
N PRO A 30 -28.16 1.45 -1.02
CA PRO A 30 -28.44 1.29 0.40
C PRO A 30 -27.37 0.34 0.95
N PRO A 31 -26.97 0.42 2.23
CA PRO A 31 -26.08 -0.55 2.83
C PRO A 31 -26.74 -1.92 2.67
N GLY A 32 -26.28 -2.71 1.69
CA GLY A 32 -26.78 -4.05 1.46
C GLY A 32 -26.32 -4.88 2.63
N GLU A 33 -27.27 -5.38 3.43
CA GLU A 33 -27.13 -6.39 4.49
C GLU A 33 -25.71 -6.97 4.62
N LEU A 34 -24.86 -6.20 5.26
CA LEU A 34 -23.55 -6.60 5.74
C LEU A 34 -23.84 -7.12 7.15
N ASP A 35 -23.58 -8.41 7.35
CA ASP A 35 -23.77 -9.10 8.63
C ASP A 35 -23.27 -8.24 9.82
N GLY A 36 -24.21 -7.71 10.60
CA GLY A 36 -24.01 -7.20 11.96
C GLY A 36 -22.93 -6.12 12.15
N TYR A 37 -23.18 -4.90 11.70
CA TYR A 37 -22.41 -3.73 12.14
C TYR A 37 -22.67 -3.46 13.64
N ASP A 38 -21.65 -3.69 14.46
CA ASP A 38 -21.51 -3.10 15.80
C ASP A 38 -21.22 -1.60 15.64
N GLY A 39 -21.65 -0.74 16.56
CA GLY A 39 -21.41 0.71 16.51
C GLY A 39 -19.92 1.10 16.44
N ARG A 40 -19.00 0.17 16.74
CA ARG A 40 -17.56 0.32 16.47
C ARG A 40 -17.23 0.37 14.98
N ASP A 41 -17.88 -0.44 14.16
CA ASP A 41 -17.60 -0.53 12.73
C ASP A 41 -18.15 0.71 11.99
N ASP A 42 -19.24 1.30 12.49
CA ASP A 42 -19.74 2.62 12.04
C ASP A 42 -18.70 3.72 12.32
N HIS A 43 -18.16 3.77 13.54
CA HIS A 43 -17.12 4.73 13.90
C HIS A 43 -15.86 4.58 13.03
N MET A 44 -15.43 3.35 12.74
CA MET A 44 -14.29 3.10 11.86
C MET A 44 -14.57 3.50 10.42
N THR A 45 -15.79 3.31 9.95
CA THR A 45 -16.23 3.75 8.62
C THR A 45 -16.20 5.28 8.52
N GLU A 46 -16.70 6.00 9.53
CA GLU A 46 -16.59 7.46 9.60
C GLU A 46 -15.14 7.94 9.62
N LEU A 47 -14.26 7.21 10.32
CA LEU A 47 -12.84 7.53 10.40
C LEU A 47 -12.14 7.36 9.05
N LEU A 48 -12.48 6.29 8.31
CA LEU A 48 -11.99 6.06 6.94
C LEU A 48 -12.43 7.17 5.99
N GLU A 49 -13.69 7.60 6.04
CA GLU A 49 -14.21 8.70 5.22
C GLU A 49 -13.61 10.06 5.62
N ARG A 50 -13.38 10.29 6.92
CA ARG A 50 -12.76 11.53 7.43
C ARG A 50 -11.37 11.76 6.85
N TYR A 51 -10.56 10.70 6.76
CA TYR A 51 -9.17 10.78 6.28
C TYR A 51 -8.98 10.22 4.86
N ALA A 52 -10.07 10.02 4.10
CA ALA A 52 -10.02 9.53 2.73
C ALA A 52 -9.08 10.40 1.89
N PRO A 53 -8.06 9.85 1.20
CA PRO A 53 -7.07 10.66 0.51
C PRO A 53 -7.64 11.36 -0.73
N ILE A 54 -7.05 12.49 -1.11
CA ILE A 54 -7.20 13.05 -2.46
C ILE A 54 -5.98 12.60 -3.25
N ILE A 55 -6.22 11.79 -4.29
CA ILE A 55 -5.14 11.25 -5.13
C ILE A 55 -5.07 12.08 -6.41
N LYS A 56 -3.89 12.63 -6.68
CA LYS A 56 -3.60 13.43 -7.87
C LYS A 56 -2.81 12.57 -8.85
N LEU A 57 -3.35 12.39 -10.05
CA LEU A 57 -2.70 11.67 -11.12
C LEU A 57 -1.79 12.64 -11.89
N SER A 58 -0.73 12.10 -12.48
CA SER A 58 0.15 12.86 -13.36
C SER A 58 -0.58 13.34 -14.63
N GLY A 59 -0.20 14.49 -15.16
CA GLY A 59 -0.72 15.04 -16.41
C GLY A 59 -0.40 14.19 -17.65
N ILE A 60 0.56 13.26 -17.54
CA ILE A 60 0.91 12.28 -18.58
C ILE A 60 0.34 10.88 -18.29
N GLU A 61 -0.53 10.73 -17.29
CA GLU A 61 -1.17 9.45 -17.00
C GLU A 61 -2.14 9.04 -18.12
N GLU A 62 -2.03 7.79 -18.57
CA GLU A 62 -2.93 7.20 -19.56
C GLU A 62 -3.71 6.00 -18.98
N TYR A 63 -3.23 5.42 -17.87
CA TYR A 63 -3.75 4.23 -17.23
C TYR A 63 -4.50 4.61 -15.94
N PHE A 64 -5.79 4.82 -16.08
CA PHE A 64 -6.64 5.30 -15.00
C PHE A 64 -7.08 4.17 -14.04
N PRO A 65 -7.38 4.49 -12.77
CA PRO A 65 -7.87 3.50 -11.81
C PRO A 65 -9.21 2.91 -12.25
N SER A 66 -9.59 1.79 -11.62
CA SER A 66 -10.88 1.12 -11.85
C SER A 66 -11.35 0.36 -10.61
N SER A 67 -12.54 -0.23 -10.67
CA SER A 67 -12.98 -1.26 -9.74
C SER A 67 -12.45 -2.66 -10.07
N ILE A 68 -12.51 -3.60 -9.12
CA ILE A 68 -12.21 -5.01 -9.38
C ILE A 68 -13.22 -5.67 -10.32
N GLU A 69 -14.50 -5.27 -10.24
CA GLU A 69 -15.58 -5.81 -11.06
C GLU A 69 -15.36 -5.51 -12.53
N TYR A 70 -14.83 -4.33 -12.82
CA TYR A 70 -14.39 -3.94 -14.15
C TYR A 70 -13.42 -4.99 -14.73
N MET A 71 -12.32 -5.26 -14.01
CA MET A 71 -11.31 -6.21 -14.48
C MET A 71 -11.72 -7.68 -14.41
N LEU A 72 -12.53 -8.09 -13.42
CA LEU A 72 -13.01 -9.47 -13.29
C LEU A 72 -13.78 -9.95 -14.53
N SER A 73 -14.44 -9.03 -15.25
CA SER A 73 -15.15 -9.35 -16.49
C SER A 73 -14.23 -9.70 -17.67
N HIS A 74 -12.96 -9.32 -17.61
CA HIS A 74 -11.94 -9.57 -18.63
C HIS A 74 -11.06 -10.78 -18.32
N TYR A 75 -11.03 -11.22 -17.05
CA TYR A 75 -10.14 -12.27 -16.64
C TYR A 75 -10.56 -13.68 -17.11
N SER A 76 -9.53 -14.45 -17.44
CA SER A 76 -9.48 -15.91 -17.33
C SER A 76 -8.52 -16.27 -16.18
N PHE A 77 -7.99 -17.50 -16.15
CA PHE A 77 -6.92 -17.82 -15.20
C PHE A 77 -5.90 -18.80 -15.76
N SER A 78 -4.68 -18.74 -15.25
CA SER A 78 -3.60 -19.71 -15.51
C SER A 78 -2.97 -20.19 -14.21
N LEU A 79 -2.26 -21.32 -14.26
CA LEU A 79 -1.62 -21.92 -13.08
C LEU A 79 -0.11 -21.63 -13.08
N LEU A 80 0.44 -21.32 -11.90
CA LEU A 80 1.86 -20.97 -11.70
C LEU A 80 2.82 -22.04 -12.23
N PHE A 81 2.49 -23.32 -12.01
CA PHE A 81 3.35 -24.48 -12.29
C PHE A 81 3.34 -24.93 -13.76
N GLU A 82 2.58 -24.26 -14.62
CA GLU A 82 2.62 -24.54 -16.05
C GLU A 82 3.79 -23.77 -16.68
N ASN A 83 4.63 -24.48 -17.45
CA ASN A 83 5.76 -23.88 -18.17
C ASN A 83 5.27 -22.88 -19.22
N GLU A 84 4.16 -23.21 -19.88
CA GLU A 84 3.44 -22.33 -20.81
C GLU A 84 2.09 -21.97 -20.19
N PRO A 85 1.78 -20.69 -19.92
CA PRO A 85 0.50 -20.30 -19.33
C PRO A 85 -0.66 -20.72 -20.21
N ARG A 86 -1.39 -21.78 -19.82
CA ARG A 86 -2.62 -22.17 -20.54
C ARG A 86 -3.80 -21.48 -19.88
N LEU A 87 -4.40 -20.54 -20.61
CA LEU A 87 -5.61 -19.86 -20.15
C LEU A 87 -6.77 -20.84 -20.07
N ARG A 88 -7.33 -20.94 -18.88
CA ARG A 88 -8.51 -21.74 -18.59
C ARG A 88 -9.69 -20.80 -18.51
N ARG A 89 -10.57 -20.87 -19.50
CA ARG A 89 -11.90 -20.23 -19.44
C ARG A 89 -12.78 -21.11 -18.57
N LYS A 90 -13.03 -20.72 -17.33
CA LYS A 90 -14.26 -21.16 -16.66
C LYS A 90 -15.36 -20.20 -17.11
N ASN A 91 -16.57 -20.72 -17.36
CA ASN A 91 -17.76 -19.86 -17.42
C ASN A 91 -17.67 -18.89 -16.24
N HIS A 92 -17.99 -17.61 -16.44
CA HIS A 92 -17.79 -16.50 -15.48
C HIS A 92 -18.48 -16.68 -14.11
N THR A 93 -18.89 -17.89 -13.72
CA THR A 93 -19.49 -18.22 -12.43
C THR A 93 -18.49 -18.17 -11.27
N ILE A 94 -17.19 -18.43 -11.48
CA ILE A 94 -16.18 -18.38 -10.39
C ILE A 94 -15.36 -17.08 -10.34
N LEU A 95 -15.20 -16.39 -11.47
CA LEU A 95 -14.44 -15.14 -11.56
C LEU A 95 -15.36 -13.95 -11.24
N THR A 96 -15.92 -13.98 -10.04
CA THR A 96 -16.80 -12.93 -9.52
C THR A 96 -16.34 -12.54 -8.11
N PRO A 97 -16.69 -11.34 -7.62
CA PRO A 97 -16.33 -10.92 -6.27
C PRO A 97 -16.77 -11.91 -5.17
N THR A 98 -17.81 -12.68 -5.44
CA THR A 98 -18.46 -13.64 -4.51
C THR A 98 -17.93 -15.07 -4.59
N HIS A 99 -17.07 -15.39 -5.56
CA HIS A 99 -16.66 -16.77 -5.82
C HIS A 99 -15.15 -16.97 -6.00
N LEU A 100 -14.37 -15.88 -5.98
CA LEU A 100 -12.94 -15.92 -6.29
C LEU A 100 -12.12 -16.78 -5.31
N ASP A 101 -12.52 -16.88 -4.05
CA ASP A 101 -11.85 -17.72 -3.05
C ASP A 101 -12.26 -19.20 -3.10
N ARG A 102 -13.22 -19.57 -3.96
CA ARG A 102 -13.62 -20.98 -4.16
C ARG A 102 -12.60 -21.77 -4.98
N PHE A 103 -11.53 -21.14 -5.45
CA PHE A 103 -10.38 -21.86 -5.99
C PHE A 103 -9.71 -22.70 -4.89
N PRO A 104 -9.10 -23.86 -5.22
CA PRO A 104 -8.30 -24.61 -4.27
C PRO A 104 -7.26 -23.72 -3.59
N ARG A 105 -7.12 -23.85 -2.25
CA ARG A 105 -6.19 -23.05 -1.43
C ARG A 105 -6.38 -21.53 -1.60
N ASP A 106 -7.63 -21.10 -1.74
CA ASP A 106 -8.04 -19.71 -1.93
C ASP A 106 -7.36 -19.06 -3.15
N GLY A 107 -7.02 -19.85 -4.17
CA GLY A 107 -6.35 -19.37 -5.38
C GLY A 107 -4.83 -19.23 -5.29
N SER A 108 -4.19 -19.75 -4.24
CA SER A 108 -2.72 -19.78 -4.17
C SER A 108 -2.12 -20.50 -5.39
N GLY A 109 -1.20 -19.83 -6.09
CA GLY A 109 -0.59 -20.34 -7.33
C GLY A 109 -1.44 -20.14 -8.59
N ILE A 110 -2.47 -19.31 -8.54
CA ILE A 110 -3.30 -18.92 -9.69
C ILE A 110 -2.98 -17.47 -10.08
N PHE A 111 -2.94 -17.22 -11.39
CA PHE A 111 -2.91 -15.89 -12.00
C PHE A 111 -4.27 -15.62 -12.63
N LEU A 112 -4.89 -14.48 -12.32
CA LEU A 112 -6.07 -13.98 -13.01
C LEU A 112 -5.61 -13.34 -14.32
N SER A 113 -5.55 -14.14 -15.38
CA SER A 113 -4.83 -13.77 -16.60
C SER A 113 -5.79 -13.36 -17.71
N ILE A 114 -5.39 -12.38 -18.52
CA ILE A 114 -6.09 -11.97 -19.75
C ILE A 114 -5.50 -12.69 -20.97
N SER A 115 -6.26 -12.75 -22.06
CA SER A 115 -5.86 -13.44 -23.30
C SER A 115 -5.29 -12.51 -24.36
N GLU A 116 -5.53 -11.22 -24.19
CA GLU A 116 -5.19 -10.18 -25.12
C GLU A 116 -3.72 -9.72 -24.93
N PRO A 117 -3.06 -9.23 -25.99
CA PRO A 117 -1.70 -8.70 -25.89
C PRO A 117 -1.62 -7.49 -24.95
N HIS A 118 -0.67 -7.48 -24.02
CA HIS A 118 -0.60 -6.50 -22.94
C HIS A 118 0.83 -5.98 -22.69
N ASN A 119 1.68 -6.05 -23.72
CA ASN A 119 2.99 -5.42 -23.71
C ASN A 119 2.96 -4.20 -24.66
N PRO A 120 2.56 -3.00 -24.19
CA PRO A 120 2.44 -1.82 -25.02
C PRO A 120 3.81 -1.25 -25.40
N GLN A 121 4.28 -1.55 -26.62
CA GLN A 121 5.46 -0.91 -27.20
C GLN A 121 5.25 -0.67 -28.72
N PRO A 122 4.71 0.49 -29.15
CA PRO A 122 4.46 1.72 -28.37
C PRO A 122 3.07 1.85 -27.73
N PHE A 123 2.05 1.16 -28.24
CA PHE A 123 0.66 1.28 -27.81
C PHE A 123 0.08 -0.10 -27.46
N LEU A 124 -1.01 -0.11 -26.69
CA LEU A 124 -1.81 -1.33 -26.49
C LEU A 124 -2.50 -1.76 -27.81
N ASP A 125 -2.69 -3.07 -27.95
CA ASP A 125 -3.58 -3.64 -28.98
C ASP A 125 -5.02 -3.18 -28.70
N ASP A 126 -5.80 -2.90 -29.75
CA ASP A 126 -7.20 -2.44 -29.65
C ASP A 126 -8.06 -3.35 -28.74
N ARG A 127 -7.74 -4.66 -28.70
CA ARG A 127 -8.46 -5.63 -27.85
C ARG A 127 -8.17 -5.46 -26.36
N SER A 128 -7.12 -4.73 -26.02
CA SER A 128 -6.64 -4.48 -24.66
C SER A 128 -6.89 -3.05 -24.19
N GLU A 129 -7.62 -2.21 -24.94
CA GLU A 129 -7.88 -0.82 -24.56
C GLU A 129 -8.56 -0.65 -23.21
N TYR A 130 -9.27 -1.67 -22.71
CA TYR A 130 -9.85 -1.66 -21.36
C TYR A 130 -8.77 -1.50 -20.27
N LEU A 131 -7.50 -1.82 -20.56
CA LEU A 131 -6.39 -1.64 -19.65
C LEU A 131 -6.05 -0.15 -19.37
N TYR A 132 -6.51 0.79 -20.20
CA TYR A 132 -6.42 2.22 -19.87
C TYR A 132 -7.39 2.64 -18.75
N GLY A 133 -8.34 1.78 -18.38
CA GLY A 133 -9.34 2.06 -17.37
C GLY A 133 -10.55 2.86 -17.88
N PRO A 134 -11.65 2.85 -17.11
CA PRO A 134 -12.92 3.44 -17.51
C PRO A 134 -12.82 4.94 -17.78
N SER A 135 -12.03 5.67 -16.99
CA SER A 135 -11.92 7.14 -17.11
C SER A 135 -11.19 7.60 -18.38
N ARG A 136 -10.49 6.72 -19.11
CA ARG A 136 -9.93 7.05 -20.42
C ARG A 136 -11.01 7.21 -21.50
N GLN A 137 -12.12 6.51 -21.34
CA GLN A 137 -13.22 6.49 -22.29
C GLN A 137 -14.03 7.79 -22.20
N GLU A 138 -14.25 8.44 -23.34
CA GLU A 138 -14.87 9.77 -23.40
C GLU A 138 -16.25 9.83 -22.71
N SER A 139 -17.02 8.75 -22.75
CA SER A 139 -18.33 8.65 -22.09
C SER A 139 -18.27 8.69 -20.56
N PHE A 140 -17.12 8.40 -19.95
CA PHE A 140 -16.93 8.37 -18.50
C PHE A 140 -16.09 9.54 -17.99
N ARG A 141 -15.51 10.35 -18.89
CA ARG A 141 -14.77 11.55 -18.52
C ARG A 141 -15.69 12.60 -17.91
N LYS A 142 -15.39 12.97 -16.67
CA LYS A 142 -16.01 14.11 -15.99
C LYS A 142 -14.93 15.17 -15.80
N ARG A 143 -15.22 16.42 -16.15
CA ARG A 143 -14.36 17.57 -15.87
C ARG A 143 -15.11 18.54 -14.98
N ASP A 144 -14.38 19.18 -14.09
CA ASP A 144 -14.90 20.22 -13.21
C ASP A 144 -14.63 21.62 -13.79
N GLU A 145 -15.01 22.68 -13.08
CA GLU A 145 -14.83 24.08 -13.51
C GLU A 145 -13.35 24.45 -13.76
N ASP A 146 -12.42 23.79 -13.08
CA ASP A 146 -10.97 23.94 -13.28
C ASP A 146 -10.44 23.26 -14.55
N GLY A 147 -11.30 22.56 -15.29
CA GLY A 147 -10.96 21.84 -16.51
C GLY A 147 -10.26 20.49 -16.29
N ARG A 148 -9.92 20.13 -15.04
CA ARG A 148 -9.27 18.85 -14.71
C ARG A 148 -10.27 17.72 -14.65
N GLU A 149 -9.84 16.55 -15.10
CA GLU A 149 -10.66 15.33 -15.03
C GLU A 149 -10.90 14.91 -13.57
N ARG A 150 -12.09 14.37 -13.29
CA ARG A 150 -12.52 13.88 -11.97
C ARG A 150 -12.74 12.38 -12.04
N ILE A 151 -12.08 11.66 -11.14
CA ILE A 151 -12.19 10.21 -11.00
C ILE A 151 -13.16 9.88 -9.87
N SER A 152 -14.03 8.90 -10.08
CA SER A 152 -15.05 8.44 -9.11
C SER A 152 -14.94 6.95 -8.81
N GLU A 153 -13.80 6.35 -9.11
CA GLU A 153 -13.55 4.92 -8.90
C GLU A 153 -13.44 4.59 -7.41
N PRO A 154 -13.78 3.36 -6.99
CA PRO A 154 -13.76 2.99 -5.58
C PRO A 154 -12.34 2.88 -5.03
N VAL A 155 -12.19 3.24 -3.75
CA VAL A 155 -10.99 2.93 -2.96
C VAL A 155 -11.35 1.93 -1.88
N TYR A 156 -10.64 0.80 -1.85
CA TYR A 156 -10.89 -0.26 -0.89
C TYR A 156 -10.13 0.03 0.39
N ALA A 157 -10.86 0.40 1.44
CA ALA A 157 -10.24 0.92 2.64
C ALA A 157 -10.41 -0.01 3.84
N PHE A 158 -9.30 -0.34 4.49
CA PHE A 158 -9.23 -1.23 5.63
C PHE A 158 -8.87 -0.48 6.90
N TRP A 159 -9.40 -0.90 8.05
CA TRP A 159 -8.88 -0.47 9.34
C TRP A 159 -8.19 -1.62 10.09
N VAL A 160 -7.07 -1.30 10.72
CA VAL A 160 -6.27 -2.21 11.54
C VAL A 160 -6.10 -1.58 12.93
N ASP A 161 -6.91 -2.00 13.89
CA ASP A 161 -6.80 -1.56 15.29
C ASP A 161 -5.65 -2.26 16.02
N GLN A 162 -4.58 -1.51 16.31
CA GLN A 162 -3.34 -1.98 16.92
C GLN A 162 -3.34 -1.92 18.46
N LYS A 163 -4.49 -1.67 19.11
CA LYS A 163 -4.64 -1.35 20.55
C LYS A 163 -4.17 0.06 20.91
N ARG A 164 -4.49 0.50 22.14
CA ARG A 164 -4.10 1.80 22.72
C ARG A 164 -4.54 3.01 21.88
N GLY A 165 -5.66 2.85 21.17
CA GLY A 165 -6.20 3.88 20.28
C GLY A 165 -5.45 4.05 18.97
N VAL A 166 -4.42 3.23 18.70
CA VAL A 166 -3.68 3.24 17.43
C VAL A 166 -4.49 2.49 16.38
N VAL A 167 -4.84 3.18 15.30
CA VAL A 167 -5.56 2.58 14.16
C VAL A 167 -4.88 2.99 12.87
N ASP A 168 -4.48 1.98 12.09
CA ASP A 168 -3.97 2.18 10.73
C ASP A 168 -5.12 2.07 9.73
N LEU A 169 -5.29 3.10 8.90
CA LEU A 169 -6.31 3.22 7.87
C LEU A 169 -5.66 3.01 6.51
N TRP A 170 -5.82 1.83 5.93
CA TRP A 170 -5.18 1.47 4.66
C TRP A 170 -6.13 1.76 3.51
N TYR A 171 -5.71 2.53 2.54
CA TYR A 171 -6.45 2.85 1.32
C TYR A 171 -5.77 2.14 0.15
N TRP A 172 -6.45 1.15 -0.43
CA TRP A 172 -5.97 0.44 -1.60
C TRP A 172 -6.64 0.94 -2.86
N THR A 173 -5.81 1.33 -3.81
CA THR A 173 -6.22 1.74 -5.15
C THR A 173 -5.90 0.65 -6.15
N PHE A 174 -6.79 0.46 -7.11
CA PHE A 174 -6.67 -0.56 -8.14
C PHE A 174 -6.62 0.07 -9.52
N TYR A 175 -5.69 -0.39 -10.35
CA TYR A 175 -5.57 0.01 -11.75
C TYR A 175 -5.61 -1.24 -12.62
N PRO A 176 -6.24 -1.21 -13.81
CA PRO A 176 -6.23 -2.33 -14.75
C PRO A 176 -4.86 -2.75 -15.26
N PHE A 177 -3.89 -1.84 -15.24
CA PHE A 177 -2.58 -2.06 -15.84
C PHE A 177 -1.54 -1.14 -15.22
N ASN A 178 -0.32 -1.66 -15.02
CA ASN A 178 0.86 -0.88 -14.68
C ASN A 178 1.73 -0.73 -15.94
N TYR A 179 1.94 0.51 -16.38
CA TYR A 179 2.90 0.83 -17.41
C TYR A 179 4.28 1.08 -16.81
N GLY A 180 5.25 0.27 -17.24
CA GLY A 180 6.61 0.28 -16.75
C GLY A 180 7.37 1.57 -17.03
N LYS A 181 8.67 1.57 -16.73
CA LYS A 181 9.53 2.75 -16.90
C LYS A 181 10.50 2.60 -18.07
N PRO A 182 10.79 3.68 -18.81
CA PRO A 182 11.79 3.64 -19.87
C PRO A 182 13.20 3.44 -19.28
N VAL A 183 13.88 2.39 -19.72
CA VAL A 183 15.23 2.01 -19.28
C VAL A 183 16.19 2.01 -20.48
N GLY A 184 16.31 3.16 -21.13
CA GLY A 184 17.24 3.38 -22.24
C GLY A 184 17.16 2.28 -23.32
N PRO A 185 18.26 1.55 -23.61
CA PRO A 185 18.28 0.55 -24.67
C PRO A 185 17.45 -0.71 -24.38
N PHE A 186 16.96 -0.89 -23.15
CA PHE A 186 16.16 -2.05 -22.76
C PHE A 186 14.65 -1.88 -23.02
N GLY A 187 14.23 -0.69 -23.48
CA GLY A 187 12.82 -0.36 -23.71
C GLY A 187 12.12 0.03 -22.42
N ILE A 188 10.81 -0.23 -22.32
CA ILE A 188 10.02 0.02 -21.12
C ILE A 188 9.92 -1.28 -20.31
N LEU A 189 10.35 -1.23 -19.06
CA LEU A 189 10.45 -2.41 -18.20
C LEU A 189 9.45 -2.34 -17.04
N GLY A 190 8.85 -3.49 -16.69
CA GLY A 190 7.96 -3.62 -15.54
C GLY A 190 6.47 -3.49 -15.85
N HIS A 191 6.04 -3.70 -17.10
CA HIS A 191 4.62 -3.83 -17.42
C HIS A 191 3.99 -5.01 -16.69
N HIS A 192 2.80 -4.81 -16.11
CA HIS A 192 1.99 -5.91 -15.64
C HIS A 192 0.50 -5.58 -15.70
N VAL A 193 -0.29 -6.61 -15.96
CA VAL A 193 -1.75 -6.53 -15.86
C VAL A 193 -2.12 -6.40 -14.40
N ALA A 194 -3.00 -5.45 -14.15
CA ALA A 194 -3.46 -4.97 -12.87
C ALA A 194 -2.40 -4.43 -11.93
N ASP A 195 -2.79 -3.47 -11.11
CA ASP A 195 -1.91 -2.84 -10.15
C ASP A 195 -2.65 -2.55 -8.85
N TRP A 196 -1.95 -2.74 -7.73
CA TRP A 196 -2.49 -2.54 -6.40
C TRP A 196 -1.51 -1.68 -5.61
N GLU A 197 -1.93 -0.45 -5.36
CA GLU A 197 -1.13 0.54 -4.64
C GLU A 197 -1.79 0.88 -3.30
N ARG A 198 -0.96 1.18 -2.29
CA ARG A 198 -1.44 1.43 -0.93
C ARG A 198 -0.96 2.78 -0.39
N PHE A 199 -1.89 3.49 0.22
CA PHE A 199 -1.64 4.64 1.07
C PHE A 199 -2.18 4.35 2.48
N THR A 200 -1.46 4.73 3.53
CA THR A 200 -1.93 4.50 4.92
C THR A 200 -1.98 5.79 5.70
N VAL A 201 -3.03 6.01 6.48
CA VAL A 201 -3.07 7.03 7.53
C VAL A 201 -3.06 6.35 8.89
N ARG A 202 -2.15 6.74 9.76
CA ARG A 202 -2.12 6.27 11.15
C ARG A 202 -2.79 7.30 12.05
N THR A 203 -3.68 6.82 12.90
CA THR A 203 -4.34 7.64 13.92
C THR A 203 -4.00 7.15 15.33
N ILE A 204 -3.99 8.09 16.28
CA ILE A 204 -3.97 7.81 17.72
C ILE A 204 -5.22 8.45 18.32
N ASN A 205 -6.09 7.64 18.91
CA ASN A 205 -7.40 8.05 19.44
C ASN A 205 -8.23 8.83 18.40
N GLY A 206 -8.21 8.38 17.13
CA GLY A 206 -8.95 8.99 16.02
C GLY A 206 -8.34 10.27 15.43
N THR A 207 -7.18 10.72 15.95
CA THR A 207 -6.44 11.87 15.40
C THR A 207 -5.28 11.37 14.55
N ALA A 208 -5.19 11.81 13.30
CA ALA A 208 -4.09 11.42 12.42
C ALA A 208 -2.74 11.97 12.92
N VAL A 209 -1.71 11.12 12.92
CA VAL A 209 -0.35 11.46 13.38
C VAL A 209 0.71 11.25 12.29
N SER A 210 0.42 10.39 11.30
CA SER A 210 1.29 10.17 10.16
C SER A 210 0.53 9.59 8.96
N ALA A 211 1.18 9.64 7.82
CA ALA A 211 0.78 8.90 6.63
C ALA A 211 1.97 8.10 6.09
N ASP A 212 1.72 6.90 5.58
CA ASP A 212 2.72 6.07 4.90
C ASP A 212 2.41 5.97 3.41
N TYR A 213 3.36 6.40 2.61
CA TYR A 213 3.30 6.41 1.15
C TYR A 213 3.98 5.14 0.62
N ASN A 214 3.25 4.01 0.65
CA ASN A 214 3.78 2.68 0.36
C ASN A 214 3.84 2.38 -1.13
N SER A 215 4.70 3.07 -1.87
CA SER A 215 4.94 2.80 -3.28
C SER A 215 5.62 1.43 -3.50
N HIS A 216 5.24 0.73 -4.57
CA HIS A 216 5.85 -0.54 -5.01
C HIS A 216 5.83 -1.62 -3.91
N ARG A 217 7.01 -2.19 -3.61
CA ARG A 217 7.21 -3.20 -2.55
C ARG A 217 7.53 -2.59 -1.18
N GLY A 218 7.44 -1.27 -1.04
CA GLY A 218 7.84 -0.56 0.17
C GLY A 218 9.36 -0.53 0.40
N GLY A 219 9.76 -0.17 1.61
CA GLY A 219 11.18 -0.11 2.00
C GLY A 219 11.93 1.03 1.29
N ARG A 220 13.09 0.76 0.72
CA ARG A 220 13.90 1.77 -0.02
C ARG A 220 13.24 2.26 -1.33
N PHE A 221 12.14 1.62 -1.73
CA PHE A 221 11.42 1.91 -2.96
C PHE A 221 10.12 2.69 -2.71
N SER A 222 9.97 3.29 -1.54
CA SER A 222 8.78 4.03 -1.10
C SER A 222 9.22 5.28 -0.36
N ALA A 223 8.38 6.32 -0.36
CA ALA A 223 8.61 7.53 0.43
C ALA A 223 8.53 7.30 1.95
N GLY A 224 8.00 6.14 2.38
CA GLY A 224 7.89 5.77 3.79
C GLY A 224 6.87 6.62 4.55
N THR A 225 7.10 6.72 5.86
CA THR A 225 6.25 7.47 6.78
C THR A 225 6.54 8.96 6.63
N VAL A 226 5.51 9.78 6.64
CA VAL A 226 5.54 11.24 6.71
C VAL A 226 4.71 11.67 7.91
N ARG A 227 5.25 12.54 8.76
CA ARG A 227 4.54 13.11 9.91
C ARG A 227 3.33 13.91 9.41
N TRP A 228 2.19 13.80 10.08
CA TRP A 228 0.94 14.41 9.63
C TRP A 228 1.05 15.92 9.36
N GLU A 229 1.81 16.64 10.19
CA GLU A 229 2.08 18.09 10.02
C GLU A 229 2.83 18.43 8.72
N ASP A 230 3.57 17.47 8.16
CA ASP A 230 4.31 17.61 6.90
C ASP A 230 3.55 17.06 5.69
N VAL A 231 2.43 16.37 5.92
CA VAL A 231 1.57 15.87 4.84
C VAL A 231 0.83 17.04 4.21
N THR A 232 0.88 17.13 2.88
CA THR A 232 0.05 18.07 2.13
C THR A 232 -1.42 17.70 2.35
N GLN A 233 -2.25 18.67 2.74
CA GLN A 233 -3.66 18.44 3.06
C GLN A 233 -4.58 19.42 2.34
N VAL A 234 -5.78 18.95 2.00
CA VAL A 234 -6.90 19.78 1.53
C VAL A 234 -8.08 19.48 2.44
N GLU A 235 -8.61 20.50 3.10
CA GLU A 235 -9.73 20.39 4.04
C GLU A 235 -9.50 19.32 5.15
N GLY A 236 -8.26 19.19 5.63
CA GLY A 236 -7.88 18.22 6.66
C GLY A 236 -7.74 16.77 6.17
N ARG A 237 -7.83 16.55 4.85
CA ARG A 237 -7.62 15.24 4.21
C ARG A 237 -6.26 15.18 3.53
N PRO A 238 -5.57 14.03 3.55
CA PRO A 238 -4.23 13.93 3.01
C PRO A 238 -4.25 13.92 1.48
N VAL A 239 -3.24 14.52 0.88
CA VAL A 239 -3.00 14.49 -0.56
C VAL A 239 -1.91 13.49 -0.88
N ALA A 240 -2.14 12.71 -1.93
CA ALA A 240 -1.22 11.72 -2.47
C ALA A 240 -1.06 11.92 -3.97
N TYR A 241 0.12 11.63 -4.51
CA TYR A 241 0.43 11.77 -5.94
C TYR A 241 0.74 10.41 -6.53
N ALA A 242 -0.01 9.98 -7.54
CA ALA A 242 0.21 8.71 -8.23
C ALA A 242 1.19 8.92 -9.39
N ALA A 243 2.25 8.11 -9.43
CA ALA A 243 3.26 8.19 -10.48
C ALA A 243 2.73 7.70 -11.82
N ALA A 244 3.07 8.39 -12.91
CA ALA A 244 2.59 8.06 -14.25
C ALA A 244 2.91 6.59 -14.62
N GLY A 245 1.90 5.79 -14.90
CA GLY A 245 2.00 4.41 -15.35
C GLY A 245 2.34 3.39 -14.27
N SER A 246 3.22 3.71 -13.32
CA SER A 246 3.57 2.80 -12.22
C SER A 246 2.67 2.93 -11.01
N HIS A 247 1.88 4.00 -10.96
CA HIS A 247 0.94 4.37 -9.89
C HIS A 247 1.51 4.48 -8.48
N GLY A 248 2.82 4.30 -8.31
CA GLY A 248 3.50 4.46 -7.03
C GLY A 248 3.05 5.75 -6.35
N ILE A 249 2.66 5.64 -5.08
CA ILE A 249 2.03 6.73 -4.34
C ILE A 249 3.09 7.54 -3.59
N TRP A 250 3.15 8.86 -3.81
CA TRP A 250 4.17 9.77 -3.30
C TRP A 250 3.60 10.98 -2.55
N PRO A 251 4.36 11.58 -1.61
CA PRO A 251 3.92 12.72 -0.80
C PRO A 251 3.92 14.07 -1.54
N GLY A 252 4.57 14.13 -2.70
CA GLY A 252 4.70 15.36 -3.48
C GLY A 252 4.95 15.10 -4.97
N PRO A 253 4.82 16.16 -5.80
CA PRO A 253 5.23 16.13 -7.20
C PRO A 253 6.76 16.02 -7.32
N GLY A 254 7.23 15.44 -8.41
CA GLY A 254 8.66 15.33 -8.74
C GLY A 254 9.07 13.97 -9.28
N GLU A 255 10.38 13.80 -9.40
CA GLU A 255 11.00 12.53 -9.78
C GLU A 255 11.46 11.75 -8.54
N HIS A 256 10.91 10.56 -8.37
CA HIS A 256 11.19 9.65 -7.27
C HIS A 256 11.92 8.39 -7.76
N LEU A 257 12.59 7.66 -6.88
CA LEU A 257 13.32 6.40 -7.18
C LEU A 257 14.41 6.51 -8.24
N LYS A 258 15.40 7.37 -8.03
CA LYS A 258 16.54 7.48 -8.94
C LYS A 258 17.56 6.36 -8.68
N ASN A 259 17.42 5.23 -9.37
CA ASN A 259 18.46 4.19 -9.40
C ASN A 259 19.38 4.32 -10.62
N LEU A 260 20.46 3.52 -10.66
CA LEU A 260 21.47 3.54 -11.73
C LEU A 260 20.87 3.31 -13.13
N PHE A 261 19.71 2.66 -13.20
CA PHE A 261 18.99 2.35 -14.44
C PHE A 261 17.85 3.33 -14.75
N LYS A 262 17.71 4.42 -13.99
CA LYS A 262 16.64 5.43 -14.14
C LYS A 262 15.22 4.85 -14.12
N LEU A 263 14.94 3.89 -13.23
CA LEU A 263 13.56 3.51 -12.91
C LEU A 263 12.87 4.64 -12.11
N VAL A 264 12.57 5.75 -12.77
CA VAL A 264 12.06 6.98 -12.15
C VAL A 264 10.54 6.97 -12.13
N ASP A 265 9.98 7.16 -10.95
CA ASP A 265 8.58 7.52 -10.77
C ASP A 265 8.42 9.02 -10.96
N SER A 266 7.58 9.43 -11.90
CA SER A 266 7.30 10.85 -12.16
C SER A 266 5.90 11.17 -11.66
N THR A 267 5.78 12.12 -10.74
CA THR A 267 4.52 12.67 -10.26
C THR A 267 4.45 14.17 -10.56
N ASP A 268 3.23 14.67 -10.77
CA ASP A 268 2.94 16.10 -10.92
C ASP A 268 1.51 16.39 -10.41
N ASP A 269 1.05 17.64 -10.53
CA ASP A 269 -0.29 18.07 -10.14
C ASP A 269 -1.12 18.59 -11.33
N GLU A 270 -0.90 18.05 -12.51
CA GLU A 270 -1.50 18.55 -13.76
C GLU A 270 -2.61 17.61 -14.29
N GLY A 271 -2.65 16.36 -13.82
CA GLY A 271 -3.57 15.34 -14.31
C GLY A 271 -4.94 15.31 -13.62
N ALA A 272 -5.61 14.16 -13.68
CA ALA A 272 -6.92 13.98 -13.06
C ALA A 272 -6.84 14.06 -11.52
N ILE A 273 -7.93 14.52 -10.90
CA ILE A 273 -8.11 14.50 -9.45
C ILE A 273 -9.07 13.37 -9.09
N TRP A 274 -8.61 12.48 -8.22
CA TRP A 274 -9.43 11.44 -7.63
C TRP A 274 -9.76 11.80 -6.19
N ASP A 275 -10.93 12.41 -6.01
CA ASP A 275 -11.49 12.61 -4.69
C ASP A 275 -12.19 11.32 -4.22
N THR A 276 -11.53 10.63 -3.29
CA THR A 276 -11.98 9.30 -2.84
C THR A 276 -13.09 9.35 -1.80
N LYS A 277 -13.42 10.53 -1.26
CA LYS A 277 -14.49 10.68 -0.26
C LYS A 277 -15.85 10.38 -0.88
N GLY A 278 -16.65 9.59 -0.17
CA GLY A 278 -17.92 9.05 -0.69
C GLY A 278 -17.75 7.93 -1.72
N HIS A 279 -16.52 7.55 -2.06
CA HIS A 279 -16.18 6.40 -2.89
C HIS A 279 -15.34 5.37 -2.12
N VAL A 280 -15.24 5.51 -0.80
CA VAL A 280 -14.58 4.53 0.06
C VAL A 280 -15.45 3.30 0.21
N VAL A 281 -14.87 2.12 -0.01
CA VAL A 281 -15.45 0.83 0.33
C VAL A 281 -14.85 0.39 1.67
N PRO A 282 -15.54 0.58 2.80
CA PRO A 282 -15.00 0.31 4.13
C PRO A 282 -15.01 -1.20 4.41
N LEU A 283 -13.88 -1.73 4.87
CA LEU A 283 -13.66 -3.16 5.02
C LEU A 283 -12.95 -3.47 6.34
N ARG A 284 -13.56 -4.29 7.18
CA ARG A 284 -12.90 -4.79 8.39
C ARG A 284 -11.85 -5.82 8.02
N TRP A 285 -10.58 -5.55 8.30
CA TRP A 285 -9.49 -6.45 7.88
C TRP A 285 -9.21 -7.60 8.84
N TRP A 286 -9.29 -7.30 10.14
CA TRP A 286 -8.92 -8.24 11.17
C TRP A 286 -9.83 -8.13 12.39
N SER A 287 -9.84 -9.19 13.18
CA SER A 287 -10.71 -9.34 14.35
C SER A 287 -10.40 -8.34 15.47
N GLY A 288 -9.24 -7.68 15.42
CA GLY A 288 -8.77 -6.68 16.37
C GLY A 288 -7.60 -7.19 17.23
N PRO A 289 -7.15 -6.38 18.19
CA PRO A 289 -5.92 -6.62 18.94
C PRO A 289 -5.97 -7.82 19.90
N GLU A 290 -7.17 -8.29 20.24
CA GLU A 290 -7.39 -9.39 21.20
C GLU A 290 -7.09 -10.75 20.58
N THR A 291 -7.71 -11.07 19.44
CA THR A 291 -7.52 -12.36 18.77
C THR A 291 -6.45 -12.31 17.69
N LYS A 292 -6.17 -11.13 17.11
CA LYS A 292 -5.13 -10.93 16.09
C LYS A 292 -5.29 -11.84 14.86
N GLU A 293 -6.53 -12.09 14.46
CA GLU A 293 -6.88 -12.99 13.35
C GLU A 293 -7.33 -12.19 12.13
N LYS A 294 -6.85 -12.58 10.95
CA LYS A 294 -7.38 -12.05 9.70
C LYS A 294 -8.83 -12.49 9.54
N ILE A 295 -9.72 -11.58 9.16
CA ILE A 295 -11.12 -11.92 8.89
C ILE A 295 -11.21 -12.74 7.60
N ILE A 296 -11.98 -13.83 7.67
CA ILE A 296 -12.43 -14.57 6.49
C ILE A 296 -13.70 -13.87 6.01
N HIS A 297 -13.57 -13.17 4.89
CA HIS A 297 -14.67 -12.41 4.31
C HIS A 297 -15.71 -13.32 3.67
N LYS A 298 -16.97 -12.90 3.66
CA LYS A 298 -18.10 -13.67 3.11
C LYS A 298 -18.83 -12.86 2.03
N HIS A 299 -19.70 -13.53 1.28
CA HIS A 299 -20.60 -12.90 0.30
C HIS A 299 -19.84 -12.04 -0.72
N GLN A 300 -20.21 -10.77 -0.90
CA GLN A 300 -19.62 -9.87 -1.89
C GLN A 300 -18.12 -9.60 -1.67
N LEU A 301 -17.58 -10.02 -0.53
CA LEU A 301 -16.20 -9.76 -0.12
C LEU A 301 -15.28 -11.00 -0.22
N HIS A 302 -15.77 -12.12 -0.78
CA HIS A 302 -14.97 -13.36 -0.96
C HIS A 302 -13.65 -13.11 -1.70
N TRP A 303 -13.61 -12.16 -2.63
CA TRP A 303 -12.40 -11.77 -3.36
C TRP A 303 -11.23 -11.32 -2.45
N LEU A 304 -11.51 -10.77 -1.27
CA LEU A 304 -10.47 -10.38 -0.28
C LEU A 304 -9.73 -11.57 0.32
N ASN A 305 -10.30 -12.78 0.18
CA ASN A 305 -9.68 -14.01 0.60
C ASN A 305 -8.78 -14.62 -0.49
N PHE A 306 -8.85 -14.14 -1.74
CA PHE A 306 -8.04 -14.67 -2.84
C PHE A 306 -6.54 -14.43 -2.58
N ARG A 307 -5.73 -15.49 -2.73
CA ARG A 307 -4.28 -15.54 -2.44
C ARG A 307 -3.42 -15.64 -3.70
N GLY A 308 -4.02 -15.54 -4.89
CA GLY A 308 -3.31 -15.54 -6.16
C GLY A 308 -2.85 -14.17 -6.60
N TYR A 309 -2.48 -14.08 -7.88
CA TYR A 309 -2.01 -12.87 -8.54
C TYR A 309 -3.13 -12.26 -9.41
N TRP A 310 -3.25 -10.94 -9.37
CA TRP A 310 -4.27 -10.18 -10.09
C TRP A 310 -3.71 -9.73 -11.44
N GLY A 311 -3.62 -10.64 -12.41
CA GLY A 311 -3.03 -10.38 -13.72
C GLY A 311 -2.20 -11.56 -14.21
N ASN A 312 -1.48 -11.34 -15.30
CA ASN A 312 -0.69 -12.38 -15.98
C ASN A 312 0.62 -12.70 -15.25
N LYS A 313 1.15 -13.89 -15.52
CA LYS A 313 2.52 -14.27 -15.18
C LYS A 313 3.48 -13.55 -16.13
N GLY A 314 4.54 -12.98 -15.58
CA GLY A 314 5.55 -12.24 -16.33
C GLY A 314 6.64 -13.13 -16.92
N GLU A 315 7.59 -12.47 -17.56
CA GLU A 315 8.78 -13.06 -18.16
C GLU A 315 9.96 -13.01 -17.18
N ARG A 316 10.89 -13.97 -17.29
CA ARG A 316 12.12 -14.03 -16.48
C ARG A 316 13.37 -14.39 -17.28
N ASP A 317 13.22 -14.62 -18.57
CA ASP A 317 14.23 -15.10 -19.50
C ASP A 317 14.64 -14.03 -20.53
N CYS A 318 14.29 -12.76 -20.30
CA CYS A 318 14.80 -11.66 -21.10
C CYS A 318 16.34 -11.60 -21.05
N TRP A 319 16.99 -11.34 -22.18
CA TRP A 319 18.45 -11.51 -22.32
C TRP A 319 19.28 -10.58 -21.41
N TRP A 320 18.70 -9.49 -20.90
CA TRP A 320 19.32 -8.56 -19.97
C TRP A 320 19.02 -8.86 -18.49
N HIS A 321 18.23 -9.89 -18.15
CA HIS A 321 17.79 -10.16 -16.78
C HIS A 321 18.95 -10.31 -15.77
N ASN A 322 20.10 -10.81 -16.23
CA ASN A 322 21.30 -10.94 -15.39
C ASN A 322 22.00 -9.59 -15.08
N LEU A 323 21.69 -8.55 -15.85
CA LEU A 323 22.22 -7.19 -15.67
C LEU A 323 21.23 -6.31 -14.90
N ILE A 324 19.94 -6.46 -15.21
CA ILE A 324 18.82 -5.75 -14.59
C ILE A 324 17.75 -6.79 -14.30
N ASP A 325 17.44 -7.00 -13.01
CA ASP A 325 16.51 -8.02 -12.50
C ASP A 325 15.04 -7.66 -12.77
N ILE A 326 14.73 -7.25 -14.01
CA ILE A 326 13.39 -6.86 -14.47
C ILE A 326 13.27 -7.01 -15.99
N CYS A 327 12.19 -7.65 -16.46
CA CYS A 327 11.84 -7.78 -17.88
C CYS A 327 10.80 -6.73 -18.30
N GLN A 328 10.41 -6.75 -19.58
CA GLN A 328 9.32 -5.91 -20.08
C GLN A 328 8.01 -6.26 -19.40
N LEU A 329 7.63 -7.54 -19.42
CA LEU A 329 6.50 -8.08 -18.67
C LEU A 329 6.98 -8.69 -17.35
N VAL A 330 6.36 -8.32 -16.24
CA VAL A 330 6.63 -8.88 -14.91
C VAL A 330 5.38 -9.53 -14.33
N ASP A 331 5.57 -10.36 -13.29
CA ASP A 331 4.45 -10.99 -12.60
C ASP A 331 3.50 -9.93 -12.04
N ALA A 332 2.21 -10.08 -12.31
CA ALA A 332 1.18 -9.25 -11.71
C ALA A 332 1.21 -9.28 -10.18
N PRO A 333 0.77 -8.22 -9.48
CA PRO A 333 0.82 -8.17 -8.04
C PRO A 333 -0.20 -9.12 -7.39
N PRO A 334 0.09 -9.64 -6.18
CA PRO A 334 -0.96 -10.17 -5.33
C PRO A 334 -1.96 -9.06 -4.97
N GLY A 335 -3.19 -9.45 -4.64
CA GLY A 335 -4.21 -8.50 -4.20
C GLY A 335 -3.95 -7.90 -2.81
N PRO A 336 -4.94 -7.19 -2.24
CA PRO A 336 -4.83 -6.58 -0.91
C PRO A 336 -4.74 -7.62 0.22
N ASN A 337 -4.93 -8.91 -0.06
CA ASN A 337 -4.71 -10.05 0.83
C ASN A 337 -3.24 -10.20 1.28
N ARG A 338 -2.82 -9.33 2.19
CA ARG A 338 -1.48 -9.26 2.76
C ARG A 338 -1.45 -9.63 4.25
N ARG A 339 -0.24 -9.73 4.80
CA ARG A 339 -0.04 -9.93 6.24
C ARG A 339 -0.51 -8.68 6.98
N PHE A 340 -1.07 -8.88 8.17
CA PHE A 340 -1.40 -7.80 9.10
C PHE A 340 -0.14 -7.36 9.88
N ASN A 341 -0.21 -6.23 10.57
CA ASN A 341 0.88 -5.66 11.38
C ASN A 341 2.13 -5.25 10.60
N GLU A 342 1.99 -4.66 9.41
CA GLU A 342 3.07 -3.88 8.85
C GLU A 342 3.14 -2.55 9.62
N PRO A 343 4.16 -2.33 10.49
CA PRO A 343 4.30 -1.04 11.15
C PRO A 343 4.64 0.03 10.10
N PRO A 344 4.49 1.32 10.44
CA PRO A 344 5.02 2.41 9.64
C PRO A 344 6.49 2.18 9.32
N ALA A 345 6.95 2.77 8.22
CA ALA A 345 8.34 2.65 7.80
C ALA A 345 9.34 3.12 8.89
N CYS A 346 8.92 4.01 9.79
CA CYS A 346 9.67 4.46 10.95
C CYS A 346 8.77 5.02 12.06
N ILE A 347 9.31 5.08 13.27
CA ILE A 347 8.67 5.72 14.43
C ILE A 347 9.02 7.21 14.42
N ILE A 348 8.01 8.07 14.44
CA ILE A 348 8.19 9.53 14.47
C ILE A 348 8.52 9.96 15.89
N ALA A 349 9.62 10.71 16.05
CA ALA A 349 10.13 11.10 17.37
C ALA A 349 10.69 12.52 17.37
N PRO A 350 10.33 13.40 18.32
CA PRO A 350 10.97 14.70 18.43
C PRO A 350 12.45 14.57 18.84
N LEU A 351 13.25 15.55 18.45
CA LEU A 351 14.63 15.68 18.91
C LEU A 351 14.68 15.87 20.43
N SER A 352 15.76 15.39 21.04
CA SER A 352 16.11 15.68 22.44
C SER A 352 17.54 16.22 22.51
N THR A 353 17.81 17.08 23.49
CA THR A 353 19.10 17.77 23.63
C THR A 353 20.05 17.07 24.61
N GLU A 354 19.53 16.43 25.65
CA GLU A 354 20.35 15.90 26.75
C GLU A 354 20.59 14.40 26.66
N SER A 355 19.54 13.65 26.32
CA SER A 355 19.56 12.20 26.28
C SER A 355 18.42 11.68 25.42
N SER A 356 18.59 10.48 24.89
CA SER A 356 17.46 9.80 24.26
C SER A 356 16.58 9.13 25.32
N SER A 357 15.28 9.16 25.10
CA SER A 357 14.31 8.43 25.91
C SER A 357 13.54 7.46 25.03
N TYR A 358 13.35 6.23 25.51
CA TYR A 358 12.59 5.21 24.79
C TYR A 358 11.49 4.68 25.69
N PHE A 359 10.25 4.90 25.28
CA PHE A 359 9.06 4.26 25.83
C PHE A 359 8.57 3.19 24.85
N PHE A 360 8.28 1.98 25.33
CA PHE A 360 7.86 0.88 24.46
C PHE A 360 7.05 -0.18 25.21
N TYR A 361 6.28 -0.96 24.45
CA TYR A 361 5.51 -2.09 24.96
C TYR A 361 5.99 -3.39 24.34
N LEU A 362 5.90 -4.50 25.08
CA LEU A 362 6.05 -5.83 24.52
C LEU A 362 4.67 -6.37 24.11
N SER A 363 4.62 -7.08 22.98
CA SER A 363 3.45 -7.88 22.61
C SER A 363 3.17 -8.93 23.69
N SER A 364 1.90 -9.34 23.82
CA SER A 364 1.50 -10.41 24.75
C SER A 364 2.33 -11.68 24.58
N THR A 365 2.61 -12.07 23.33
CA THR A 365 3.47 -13.21 23.02
C THR A 365 4.91 -13.00 23.49
N ALA A 366 5.49 -11.81 23.30
CA ALA A 366 6.85 -11.50 23.73
C ALA A 366 6.99 -11.43 25.25
N ALA A 367 6.05 -10.76 25.94
CA ALA A 367 6.05 -10.67 27.39
C ALA A 367 5.90 -12.05 28.02
N HIS A 368 4.95 -12.87 27.57
CA HIS A 368 4.76 -14.21 28.12
C HIS A 368 5.96 -15.14 27.85
N TRP A 369 6.56 -15.06 26.66
CA TRP A 369 7.77 -15.82 26.34
C TRP A 369 8.94 -15.44 27.26
N ALA A 370 9.06 -14.15 27.59
CA ALA A 370 10.10 -13.59 28.45
C ALA A 370 9.91 -14.03 29.92
N GLU A 371 8.68 -13.99 30.42
CA GLU A 371 8.31 -14.48 31.76
C GLU A 371 8.70 -15.95 31.96
N LEU A 372 8.35 -16.82 31.01
CA LEU A 372 8.65 -18.26 31.06
C LEU A 372 10.16 -18.58 31.08
N ARG A 373 11.02 -17.60 30.79
CA ARG A 373 12.47 -17.76 30.70
C ARG A 373 13.22 -16.91 31.72
N ASP A 374 12.52 -16.38 32.72
CA ASP A 374 13.11 -15.58 33.80
C ASP A 374 13.91 -14.38 33.25
N VAL A 375 13.41 -13.73 32.20
CA VAL A 375 13.97 -12.47 31.71
C VAL A 375 13.85 -11.43 32.81
N ALA A 376 14.98 -10.87 33.23
CA ALA A 376 15.05 -9.90 34.31
C ALA A 376 15.12 -8.46 33.79
N THR A 377 15.79 -8.25 32.66
CA THR A 377 16.04 -6.92 32.10
C THR A 377 15.85 -6.91 30.59
N ILE A 378 15.51 -5.74 30.06
CA ILE A 378 15.51 -5.45 28.64
C ILE A 378 16.67 -4.50 28.37
N LYS A 379 17.57 -4.91 27.49
CA LYS A 379 18.61 -4.05 26.92
C LYS A 379 18.03 -3.36 25.69
N VAL A 380 18.23 -2.05 25.59
CA VAL A 380 17.82 -1.23 24.46
C VAL A 380 19.07 -0.72 23.77
N ASP A 381 19.24 -1.08 22.51
CA ASP A 381 20.34 -0.60 21.68
C ASP A 381 19.84 0.55 20.81
N GLN A 382 20.31 1.77 21.07
CA GLN A 382 20.19 2.90 20.16
C GLN A 382 21.24 2.76 19.05
N ILE A 383 20.77 2.63 17.82
CA ILE A 383 21.62 2.51 16.63
C ILE A 383 21.98 3.91 16.14
N CYS A 384 23.22 4.27 16.39
CA CYS A 384 23.83 5.52 15.96
C CYS A 384 24.55 5.30 14.64
N VAL A 385 24.43 6.26 13.74
CA VAL A 385 25.18 6.27 12.48
C VAL A 385 25.90 7.58 12.28
N ARG A 386 27.03 7.51 11.58
CA ARG A 386 27.87 8.65 11.26
C ARG A 386 28.37 8.56 9.81
N PRO A 387 28.29 9.63 9.00
CA PRO A 387 28.87 9.67 7.67
C PRO A 387 30.40 9.45 7.74
N THR A 388 30.95 8.62 6.85
CA THR A 388 32.39 8.33 6.80
C THR A 388 33.21 9.41 6.09
N ASN A 389 32.58 10.25 5.25
CA ASN A 389 33.24 11.33 4.51
C ASN A 389 32.82 12.73 5.01
N ASN A 390 33.82 13.60 5.22
CA ASN A 390 33.67 15.01 5.63
C ASN A 390 33.19 15.93 4.49
N GLY A 391 32.29 15.48 3.61
CA GLY A 391 31.69 16.38 2.63
C GLY A 391 30.85 17.43 3.36
N ASP A 392 31.17 18.71 3.18
CA ASP A 392 30.53 19.88 3.81
C ASP A 392 29.10 20.17 3.31
N ASP A 393 28.47 19.25 2.59
CA ASP A 393 27.08 19.39 2.18
C ASP A 393 26.17 18.86 3.30
N ASP A 394 25.59 19.81 4.03
CA ASP A 394 24.56 19.58 5.04
C ASP A 394 23.19 19.35 4.40
N ASP A 395 22.36 18.56 5.10
CA ASP A 395 20.89 18.43 4.94
C ASP A 395 20.27 17.35 4.04
N ASP A 396 21.04 16.52 3.32
CA ASP A 396 20.42 15.44 2.52
C ASP A 396 20.23 14.13 3.33
N LEU A 397 19.01 13.92 3.84
CA LEU A 397 18.55 12.65 4.45
C LEU A 397 18.73 11.46 3.49
N ASP A 398 18.58 11.70 2.18
CA ASP A 398 18.75 10.69 1.13
C ASP A 398 20.21 10.26 0.94
N ARG A 399 21.19 11.16 1.18
CA ARG A 399 22.62 10.79 1.22
C ARG A 399 22.95 10.03 2.50
N PHE A 400 22.32 10.39 3.62
CA PHE A 400 22.51 9.71 4.90
C PHE A 400 22.09 8.23 4.85
N LEU A 401 21.15 7.87 3.99
CA LEU A 401 20.70 6.48 3.83
C LEU A 401 21.56 5.65 2.85
N ASN A 402 22.34 6.29 1.99
CA ASN A 402 23.01 5.66 0.83
C ASN A 402 24.56 5.75 0.84
N GLN A 403 25.17 6.36 1.86
CA GLN A 403 26.63 6.37 2.03
C GLN A 403 27.12 5.24 2.94
N ASP A 404 28.40 4.88 2.79
CA ASP A 404 29.10 4.06 3.79
C ASP A 404 29.07 4.80 5.14
N MET A 405 28.42 4.21 6.12
CA MET A 405 28.24 4.78 7.46
C MET A 405 29.00 3.95 8.50
N ASP A 406 29.62 4.64 9.46
CA ASP A 406 30.03 3.98 10.70
C ASP A 406 28.80 3.77 11.57
N ILE A 407 28.51 2.51 11.92
CA ILE A 407 27.34 2.11 12.71
C ILE A 407 27.82 1.70 14.09
N ARG A 408 27.27 2.34 15.12
CA ARG A 408 27.58 2.04 16.53
C ARG A 408 26.31 1.93 17.35
N ALA A 409 26.33 1.09 18.37
CA ALA A 409 25.23 1.00 19.34
C ALA A 409 25.62 1.71 20.64
N VAL A 410 24.71 2.52 21.16
CA VAL A 410 24.74 3.02 22.54
C VAL A 410 23.61 2.34 23.29
N SER A 411 23.89 1.70 24.41
CA SER A 411 22.90 0.85 25.08
C SER A 411 22.45 1.43 26.42
N GLY A 412 21.20 1.19 26.77
CA GLY A 412 20.67 1.29 28.13
C GLY A 412 19.96 0.01 28.53
N THR A 413 19.60 -0.10 29.81
CA THR A 413 18.81 -1.23 30.32
C THR A 413 17.66 -0.73 31.20
N THR A 414 16.57 -1.49 31.18
CA THR A 414 15.44 -1.34 32.09
C THR A 414 15.04 -2.70 32.65
N SER A 415 14.39 -2.72 33.81
CA SER A 415 13.75 -3.92 34.33
C SER A 415 12.65 -4.40 33.37
N PHE A 416 12.46 -5.71 33.30
CA PHE A 416 11.32 -6.31 32.62
C PHE A 416 10.05 -6.09 33.48
N LEU A 417 9.01 -5.52 32.88
CA LEU A 417 7.76 -5.12 33.55
C LEU A 417 6.53 -5.88 32.99
N GLY A 418 6.73 -6.98 32.27
CA GLY A 418 5.63 -7.75 31.68
C GLY A 418 4.95 -7.01 30.53
N LEU A 419 3.64 -6.76 30.65
CA LEU A 419 2.83 -6.07 29.65
C LEU A 419 2.81 -4.54 29.83
N GLU A 420 3.36 -4.03 30.92
CA GLU A 420 3.41 -2.60 31.20
C GLU A 420 4.38 -1.86 30.27
N GLN A 421 4.23 -0.54 30.19
CA GLN A 421 5.15 0.31 29.42
C GLN A 421 6.54 0.26 30.05
N HIS A 422 7.55 0.01 29.24
CA HIS A 422 8.94 0.06 29.62
C HIS A 422 9.52 1.42 29.27
N PHE A 423 10.50 1.87 30.06
CA PHE A 423 11.17 3.15 29.85
C PHE A 423 12.68 3.02 30.08
N VAL A 424 13.47 3.63 29.20
CA VAL A 424 14.91 3.77 29.40
C VAL A 424 15.41 5.12 28.89
N THR A 425 16.39 5.67 29.59
CA THR A 425 17.17 6.83 29.11
C THR A 425 18.55 6.37 28.66
N ILE A 426 18.98 6.82 27.48
CA ILE A 426 20.26 6.45 26.86
C ILE A 426 21.04 7.73 26.53
N GLN A 427 22.35 7.67 26.69
CA GLN A 427 23.23 8.79 26.32
C GLN A 427 23.13 9.10 24.82
N PRO A 428 23.30 10.37 24.40
CA PRO A 428 23.31 10.73 22.99
C PRO A 428 24.37 9.96 22.19
N CYS A 429 24.11 9.79 20.89
CA CYS A 429 25.10 9.30 19.95
C CYS A 429 26.37 10.16 19.99
N GLN A 430 27.51 9.51 20.21
CA GLN A 430 28.78 10.20 20.35
C GLN A 430 29.42 10.50 18.98
N GLY A 431 30.03 11.67 18.87
CA GLY A 431 30.77 12.10 17.68
C GLY A 431 30.07 13.20 16.88
N THR A 432 30.86 13.98 16.15
CA THR A 432 30.36 15.04 15.27
C THR A 432 29.54 14.43 14.13
N ARG A 433 28.34 14.99 13.87
CA ARG A 433 27.38 14.50 12.87
C ARG A 433 26.87 13.07 13.11
N SER A 434 26.99 12.55 14.33
CA SER A 434 26.37 11.27 14.70
C SER A 434 24.87 11.49 14.95
N ALA A 435 24.05 10.57 14.43
CA ALA A 435 22.60 10.63 14.62
C ALA A 435 21.97 9.29 14.95
N VAL A 436 20.82 9.34 15.63
CA VAL A 436 19.98 8.16 15.88
C VAL A 436 19.29 7.76 14.58
N LYS A 437 19.44 6.49 14.19
CA LYS A 437 18.81 5.92 12.99
C LYS A 437 17.68 4.94 13.33
N ALA A 438 17.89 4.15 14.37
CA ALA A 438 16.99 3.07 14.75
C ALA A 438 17.22 2.69 16.21
N TYR A 439 16.38 1.81 16.74
CA TYR A 439 16.68 1.09 17.96
C TYR A 439 16.15 -0.35 17.92
N ARG A 440 16.64 -1.18 18.83
CA ARG A 440 16.18 -2.57 18.99
C ARG A 440 16.21 -2.99 20.45
N LEU A 441 15.49 -4.06 20.75
CA LEU A 441 15.35 -4.64 22.08
C LEU A 441 16.07 -5.98 22.18
N SER A 442 16.71 -6.25 23.31
CA SER A 442 17.23 -7.56 23.67
C SER A 442 16.71 -7.98 25.05
N LEU A 443 16.19 -9.21 25.13
CA LEU A 443 15.69 -9.79 26.38
C LEU A 443 16.82 -10.50 27.12
N CYS A 444 17.11 -10.09 28.36
CA CYS A 444 18.30 -10.51 29.09
C CYS A 444 17.99 -11.10 30.47
N LEU A 445 18.68 -12.19 30.79
CA LEU A 445 18.61 -12.89 32.07
C LEU A 445 19.27 -12.08 33.19
N GLN A 446 19.07 -12.49 34.44
CA GLN A 446 19.66 -11.85 35.61
C GLN A 446 21.20 -11.80 35.60
N ASN A 447 21.85 -12.75 34.90
CA ASN A 447 23.30 -12.76 34.72
C ASN A 447 23.81 -11.84 33.59
N GLY A 448 22.92 -11.03 32.98
CA GLY A 448 23.23 -10.11 31.88
C GLY A 448 23.29 -10.76 30.50
N LYS A 449 23.13 -12.08 30.38
CA LYS A 449 23.11 -12.76 29.08
C LYS A 449 21.78 -12.49 28.36
N CYS A 450 21.85 -11.86 27.20
CA CYS A 450 20.69 -11.69 26.34
C CYS A 450 20.42 -12.95 25.51
N ILE A 451 19.17 -13.41 25.52
CA ILE A 451 18.74 -14.69 24.94
C ILE A 451 17.88 -14.52 23.68
N SER A 452 17.40 -13.31 23.42
CA SER A 452 16.65 -12.96 22.20
C SER A 452 16.87 -11.50 21.88
N THR A 453 16.90 -11.15 20.60
CA THR A 453 17.07 -9.77 20.11
C THR A 453 16.13 -9.53 18.95
N SER A 454 15.41 -8.42 19.00
CA SER A 454 14.47 -8.01 17.97
C SER A 454 15.19 -7.49 16.71
N PRO A 455 14.49 -7.42 15.57
CA PRO A 455 14.88 -6.52 14.48
C PRO A 455 14.96 -5.06 14.93
N GLU A 456 15.56 -4.23 14.08
CA GLU A 456 15.61 -2.78 14.29
C GLU A 456 14.29 -2.11 13.84
N ARG A 457 13.81 -1.15 14.63
CA ARG A 457 12.79 -0.19 14.20
C ARG A 457 13.45 1.14 13.91
N LYS A 458 13.24 1.67 12.70
CA LYS A 458 13.78 2.96 12.27
C LYS A 458 13.13 4.10 13.03
N VAL A 459 13.87 5.17 13.24
CA VAL A 459 13.38 6.41 13.85
C VAL A 459 13.43 7.53 12.82
N CYS A 460 12.31 8.20 12.64
CA CYS A 460 12.17 9.40 11.84
C CYS A 460 12.10 10.61 12.77
N SER A 461 13.25 11.17 13.06
CA SER A 461 13.37 12.25 14.03
C SER A 461 12.99 13.60 13.42
N TYR A 462 12.36 14.47 14.20
CA TYR A 462 11.92 15.80 13.75
C TYR A 462 12.17 16.88 14.80
N GLU A 463 12.32 18.13 14.36
CA GLU A 463 12.34 19.29 15.25
C GLU A 463 10.93 19.91 15.30
N PRO A 464 10.32 20.11 16.49
CA PRO A 464 9.00 20.72 16.59
C PRO A 464 8.93 22.06 15.85
N GLY A 465 7.88 22.25 15.04
CA GLY A 465 7.69 23.47 14.24
C GLY A 465 8.57 23.60 12.99
N LYS A 466 9.43 22.63 12.69
CA LYS A 466 10.18 22.58 11.41
C LYS A 466 9.69 21.43 10.55
N ALA A 467 9.58 21.69 9.25
CA ALA A 467 9.15 20.68 8.30
C ALA A 467 10.24 19.64 8.01
N GLY A 468 9.80 18.40 7.77
CA GLY A 468 10.65 17.28 7.38
C GLY A 468 11.51 16.72 8.49
N TYR A 469 12.14 15.57 8.21
CA TYR A 469 12.99 14.89 9.18
C TYR A 469 14.33 15.59 9.38
N LYS A 470 14.81 15.55 10.62
CA LYS A 470 16.06 16.15 11.07
C LYS A 470 16.90 15.08 11.75
N ILE A 471 18.18 15.05 11.44
CA ILE A 471 19.13 14.18 12.12
C ILE A 471 19.50 14.77 13.48
N ALA A 472 19.60 13.93 14.51
CA ALA A 472 20.03 14.36 15.83
C ALA A 472 20.72 13.24 16.60
N SER A 473 21.62 13.62 17.50
CA SER A 473 22.32 12.68 18.39
C SER A 473 21.43 12.09 19.47
N ALA A 474 20.27 12.69 19.76
CA ALA A 474 19.31 12.18 20.74
C ALA A 474 17.86 12.46 20.32
N VAL A 475 16.96 11.56 20.74
CA VAL A 475 15.54 11.56 20.36
C VAL A 475 14.65 11.16 21.54
N SER A 476 13.41 11.63 21.56
CA SER A 476 12.39 11.15 22.49
C SER A 476 11.40 10.25 21.74
N VAL A 477 11.52 8.94 21.92
CA VAL A 477 10.70 7.93 21.25
C VAL A 477 9.59 7.47 22.18
N ASP A 478 8.35 7.66 21.75
CA ASP A 478 7.17 7.00 22.32
C ASP A 478 6.64 5.96 21.33
N ASP A 479 7.11 4.72 21.47
CA ASP A 479 6.71 3.62 20.59
C ASP A 479 5.44 2.96 21.14
N VAL A 480 4.32 3.43 20.60
CA VAL A 480 2.98 2.97 20.92
C VAL A 480 2.63 1.60 20.33
N ASP A 481 3.46 1.04 19.43
CA ASP A 481 3.25 -0.27 18.84
C ASP A 481 3.83 -1.38 19.73
N ASP A 482 3.12 -2.50 19.82
CA ASP A 482 3.64 -3.70 20.50
C ASP A 482 4.91 -4.22 19.80
N TRP A 483 5.97 -4.45 20.57
CA TRP A 483 7.14 -5.19 20.10
C TRP A 483 6.88 -6.70 20.11
N GLY A 484 6.84 -7.28 18.91
CA GLY A 484 6.79 -8.73 18.70
C GLY A 484 7.74 -9.14 17.59
N TRP A 485 8.40 -10.28 17.77
CA TRP A 485 9.28 -10.88 16.77
C TRP A 485 9.32 -12.40 16.93
N SER A 486 9.82 -13.12 15.92
CA SER A 486 10.02 -14.56 16.00
C SER A 486 11.08 -14.88 17.05
N MET A 487 10.70 -15.63 18.09
CA MET A 487 11.55 -15.99 19.25
C MET A 487 11.70 -17.49 19.44
#